data_AF-A0A7K3YK99-F1
#
_entry.id   AF-A0A7K3YK99-F1
#
_cell.length_a   1.000
_cell.length_b   1.000
_cell.length_c   1.000
_cell.angle_alpha   90.00
_cell.angle_beta   90.00
_cell.angle_gamma   90.00
#
_symmetry.space_group_name_H-M   'P 1'
#
loop_
_entity.id
_entity.type
_entity.pdbx_description
1 polymer ?
#
loop_
_entity_poly.entity_id
_entity_poly.type
_entity_poly.pdbx_seq_one_letter_code
_entity_poly.pdbx_strand_id
1 'polypeptide(L)'
;MAGDSRNNEVQMLELLLGLSLPDSYKTFLLGSEHTTVNGLPILGLPVDLSPSSALGATELVRSSRSDLETKYVAIRLLDCRALCLEISDPRSSSDAPLVEINLRDGTPPEYVHPSFKQYVEEGVQKNQEILLAVNRLENLQKLSGEKNPACNMSRFDHKIADRFPEAKQRREYRCCVHDHIVGLTALQFDKNINGLIIDVFLATDHPGYQEGHGVQALVTLILSDAYKCGGSMALQFTGNVNAGRIPDDLVYLGKMFGIAFKHTEEGHIDHDESVALYGHLTGLSTETQEIIKRLHKCGQNISIEGISFLIASDIWKNHEVEWVLKNFSRPEDLLLGMDKPENRLKYCESISFGCAALGISKLQQKIAADISVDKDNPVIEDAACTVSIKNNIATFHANYLYALPWINVAERLLMDPNETLHVAPLPVKYRHTFGEVVKNYASLMNDQRSAVLTTKEAEEDPQFDKISEELHKNTRASLMILPFRFDELEQEVASKMMRAGRVRQ
;
A
#
# COMPACT_ATOMS: atom_id res chain seq x y z
N MET A 1 -7.16 -13.67 -48.63
CA MET A 1 -8.12 -12.54 -48.64
C MET A 1 -8.22 -11.81 -47.30
N ALA A 2 -8.00 -12.42 -46.13
CA ALA A 2 -8.02 -11.69 -44.86
C ALA A 2 -6.83 -10.71 -44.66
N GLY A 3 -5.65 -11.02 -45.20
CA GLY A 3 -4.44 -10.17 -45.05
C GLY A 3 -4.55 -8.80 -45.72
N ASP A 4 -5.13 -8.73 -46.93
CA ASP A 4 -5.31 -7.46 -47.65
C ASP A 4 -6.26 -6.50 -46.93
N SER A 5 -7.28 -7.03 -46.23
CA SER A 5 -8.22 -6.22 -45.46
C SER A 5 -7.55 -5.51 -44.29
N ARG A 6 -6.71 -6.20 -43.53
CA ARG A 6 -6.03 -5.60 -42.36
C ARG A 6 -4.98 -4.58 -42.74
N ASN A 7 -4.26 -4.80 -43.84
CA ASN A 7 -3.30 -3.81 -44.32
C ASN A 7 -4.00 -2.48 -44.69
N ASN A 8 -5.18 -2.57 -45.29
CA ASN A 8 -6.01 -1.39 -45.57
C ASN A 8 -6.48 -0.70 -44.29
N GLU A 9 -6.84 -1.46 -43.24
CA GLU A 9 -7.21 -0.89 -41.94
C GLU A 9 -6.02 -0.19 -41.26
N VAL A 10 -4.82 -0.76 -41.32
CA VAL A 10 -3.60 -0.10 -40.79
C VAL A 10 -3.31 1.20 -41.53
N GLN A 11 -3.39 1.20 -42.87
CA GLN A 11 -3.23 2.42 -43.67
C GLN A 11 -4.31 3.47 -43.37
N MET A 12 -5.55 3.02 -43.13
CA MET A 12 -6.65 3.90 -42.74
C MET A 12 -6.41 4.50 -41.34
N LEU A 13 -5.87 3.72 -40.40
CA LEU A 13 -5.46 4.20 -39.08
C LEU A 13 -4.36 5.27 -39.18
N GLU A 14 -3.30 5.03 -39.95
CA GLU A 14 -2.23 6.00 -40.22
C GLU A 14 -2.78 7.31 -40.83
N LEU A 15 -3.68 7.18 -41.81
CA LEU A 15 -4.31 8.31 -42.48
C LEU A 15 -5.17 9.15 -41.51
N LEU A 16 -5.98 8.51 -40.68
CA LEU A 16 -6.86 9.19 -39.73
C LEU A 16 -6.07 9.82 -38.57
N LEU A 17 -5.00 9.17 -38.11
CA LEU A 17 -4.12 9.72 -37.09
C LEU A 17 -3.20 10.83 -37.63
N GLY A 18 -2.95 10.86 -38.94
CA GLY A 18 -2.00 11.78 -39.57
C GLY A 18 -0.54 11.47 -39.24
N LEU A 19 -0.23 10.20 -38.93
CA LEU A 19 1.10 9.73 -38.50
C LEU A 19 1.45 8.43 -39.21
N SER A 20 2.74 8.20 -39.47
CA SER A 20 3.25 6.88 -39.86
C SER A 20 3.49 6.05 -38.61
N LEU A 21 2.89 4.87 -38.52
CA LEU A 21 3.09 3.96 -37.39
C LEU A 21 4.44 3.23 -37.52
N PRO A 22 5.10 2.91 -36.39
CA PRO A 22 6.34 2.15 -36.39
C PRO A 22 6.16 0.75 -36.97
N ASP A 23 7.18 0.22 -37.64
CA ASP A 23 7.13 -1.10 -38.29
C ASP A 23 6.83 -2.23 -37.29
N SER A 24 7.36 -2.15 -36.08
CA SER A 24 7.08 -3.07 -34.97
C SER A 24 5.58 -3.13 -34.64
N TYR A 25 4.93 -1.98 -34.51
CA TYR A 25 3.51 -1.87 -34.20
C TYR A 25 2.63 -2.25 -35.39
N LYS A 26 3.00 -1.88 -36.62
CA LYS A 26 2.30 -2.36 -37.83
C LYS A 26 2.35 -3.88 -37.94
N THR A 27 3.52 -4.48 -37.71
CA THR A 27 3.69 -5.94 -37.69
C THR A 27 2.80 -6.58 -36.64
N PHE A 28 2.69 -5.96 -35.46
CA PHE A 28 1.78 -6.38 -34.40
C PHE A 28 0.30 -6.33 -34.83
N LEU A 29 -0.16 -5.21 -35.40
CA LEU A 29 -1.54 -5.05 -35.88
C LEU A 29 -1.92 -6.03 -37.00
N LEU A 30 -0.96 -6.36 -37.86
CA LEU A 30 -1.12 -7.36 -38.91
C LEU A 30 -1.18 -8.79 -38.33
N GLY A 31 -0.59 -9.03 -37.15
CA GLY A 31 -0.64 -10.30 -36.43
C GLY A 31 -2.06 -10.69 -36.02
N SER A 32 -2.43 -11.96 -36.20
CA SER A 32 -3.80 -12.46 -36.08
C SER A 32 -4.40 -12.49 -34.68
N GLU A 33 -3.64 -12.20 -33.63
CA GLU A 33 -4.05 -12.44 -32.24
C GLU A 33 -4.13 -11.14 -31.44
N HIS A 34 -5.24 -10.99 -30.68
CA HIS A 34 -5.29 -10.01 -29.58
C HIS A 34 -4.24 -10.41 -28.55
N THR A 35 -3.03 -9.87 -28.67
CA THR A 35 -1.98 -10.18 -27.71
C THR A 35 -2.16 -9.32 -26.47
N THR A 36 -2.18 -9.98 -25.31
CA THR A 36 -2.01 -9.32 -24.02
C THR A 36 -0.53 -9.24 -23.71
N VAL A 37 -0.05 -8.06 -23.33
CA VAL A 37 1.32 -7.84 -22.86
C VAL A 37 1.24 -7.52 -21.38
N ASN A 38 1.87 -8.35 -20.55
CA ASN A 38 1.72 -8.29 -19.09
C ASN A 38 0.24 -8.39 -18.67
N GLY A 39 -0.50 -9.36 -19.20
CA GLY A 39 -1.92 -9.59 -18.87
C GLY A 39 -2.90 -8.49 -19.31
N LEU A 40 -2.44 -7.42 -19.95
CA LEU A 40 -3.27 -6.30 -20.38
C LEU A 40 -3.32 -6.21 -21.91
N PRO A 41 -4.49 -5.89 -22.49
CA PRO A 41 -4.63 -5.78 -23.93
C PRO A 41 -3.79 -4.62 -24.49
N ILE A 42 -3.31 -4.80 -25.71
CA ILE A 42 -2.76 -3.71 -26.53
C ILE A 42 -3.85 -3.29 -27.51
N LEU A 43 -4.16 -2.00 -27.51
CA LEU A 43 -5.14 -1.40 -28.41
C LEU A 43 -4.62 -1.45 -29.84
N GLY A 44 -5.55 -1.57 -30.78
CA GLY A 44 -5.25 -1.69 -32.20
C GLY A 44 -6.50 -1.52 -33.04
N LEU A 45 -6.73 -2.47 -33.95
CA LEU A 45 -7.92 -2.57 -34.78
C LEU A 45 -9.14 -3.06 -33.94
N PRO A 46 -10.39 -2.73 -34.31
CA PRO A 46 -10.81 -2.01 -35.52
C PRO A 46 -10.55 -0.50 -35.44
N VAL A 47 -10.63 0.18 -36.58
CA VAL A 47 -10.46 1.64 -36.67
C VAL A 47 -11.81 2.32 -36.42
N ASP A 48 -12.10 2.64 -35.16
CA ASP A 48 -13.32 3.35 -34.73
C ASP A 48 -13.01 4.40 -33.66
N LEU A 49 -14.04 5.12 -33.18
CA LEU A 49 -13.88 6.14 -32.13
C LEU A 49 -14.14 5.58 -30.71
N SER A 50 -14.22 4.25 -30.55
CA SER A 50 -14.35 3.64 -29.23
C SER A 50 -13.03 3.79 -28.45
N PRO A 51 -13.06 4.06 -27.14
CA PRO A 51 -11.86 4.02 -26.29
C PRO A 51 -11.14 2.65 -26.29
N SER A 52 -11.79 1.59 -26.76
CA SER A 52 -11.20 0.25 -26.92
C SER A 52 -10.40 0.06 -28.21
N SER A 53 -10.34 1.05 -29.11
CA SER A 53 -9.49 1.03 -30.31
C SER A 53 -8.33 2.02 -30.19
N ALA A 54 -7.27 1.80 -30.97
CA ALA A 54 -6.13 2.71 -30.97
C ALA A 54 -6.51 4.13 -31.43
N LEU A 55 -7.42 4.25 -32.40
CA LEU A 55 -7.90 5.55 -32.88
C LEU A 55 -8.71 6.29 -31.81
N GLY A 56 -9.77 5.67 -31.28
CA GLY A 56 -10.61 6.32 -30.27
C GLY A 56 -9.85 6.66 -28.99
N ALA A 57 -8.92 5.79 -28.57
CA ALA A 57 -8.03 6.10 -27.45
C ALA A 57 -7.08 7.26 -27.75
N THR A 58 -6.50 7.33 -28.95
CA THR A 58 -5.60 8.44 -29.31
C THR A 58 -6.35 9.77 -29.38
N GLU A 59 -7.56 9.78 -29.92
CA GLU A 59 -8.41 10.98 -29.94
C GLU A 59 -8.82 11.42 -28.53
N LEU A 60 -9.07 10.47 -27.62
CA LEU A 60 -9.28 10.78 -26.21
C LEU A 60 -8.05 11.49 -25.62
N VAL A 61 -6.84 10.95 -25.82
CA VAL A 61 -5.60 11.60 -25.35
C VAL A 61 -5.47 13.01 -25.91
N ARG A 62 -5.68 13.21 -27.21
CA ARG A 62 -5.62 14.54 -27.86
C ARG A 62 -6.64 15.52 -27.28
N SER A 63 -7.84 15.05 -26.97
CA SER A 63 -8.90 15.88 -26.38
C SER A 63 -8.62 16.26 -24.92
N SER A 64 -8.03 15.35 -24.15
CA SER A 64 -7.70 15.56 -22.73
C SER A 64 -6.40 16.35 -22.53
N ARG A 65 -5.44 16.22 -23.46
CA ARG A 65 -4.10 16.81 -23.40
C ARG A 65 -3.80 17.61 -24.66
N SER A 66 -4.54 18.70 -24.86
CA SER A 66 -4.37 19.60 -26.00
C SER A 66 -3.02 20.34 -26.01
N ASP A 67 -2.31 20.31 -24.89
CA ASP A 67 -0.94 20.84 -24.74
C ASP A 67 0.12 19.96 -25.43
N LEU A 68 -0.19 18.69 -25.67
CA LEU A 68 0.73 17.75 -26.31
C LEU A 68 0.66 17.83 -27.83
N GLU A 69 1.81 17.68 -28.48
CA GLU A 69 1.89 17.57 -29.94
C GLU A 69 1.13 16.32 -30.44
N THR A 70 0.67 16.35 -31.69
CA THR A 70 -0.10 15.25 -32.30
C THR A 70 0.72 13.99 -32.60
N LYS A 71 1.90 13.82 -31.99
CA LYS A 71 2.88 12.76 -32.26
C LYS A 71 2.68 11.48 -31.43
N TYR A 72 1.69 11.45 -30.55
CA TYR A 72 1.43 10.31 -29.67
C TYR A 72 0.33 9.40 -30.22
N VAL A 73 0.53 8.08 -30.13
CA VAL A 73 -0.50 7.08 -30.47
C VAL A 73 -0.75 6.19 -29.26
N ALA A 74 -1.97 6.22 -28.73
CA ALA A 74 -2.35 5.43 -27.57
C ALA A 74 -2.45 3.94 -27.94
N ILE A 75 -1.68 3.11 -27.22
CA ILE A 75 -1.70 1.65 -27.34
C ILE A 75 -2.32 0.99 -26.11
N ARG A 76 -2.62 1.74 -25.05
CA ARG A 76 -3.37 1.30 -23.88
C ARG A 76 -4.00 2.49 -23.15
N LEU A 77 -5.19 2.27 -22.56
CA LEU A 77 -5.80 3.18 -21.59
C LEU A 77 -5.99 2.45 -20.26
N LEU A 78 -5.57 3.09 -19.16
CA LEU A 78 -5.73 2.62 -17.77
C LEU A 78 -6.20 3.79 -16.92
N ASP A 79 -7.50 3.84 -16.60
CA ASP A 79 -8.15 4.92 -15.86
C ASP A 79 -7.84 6.31 -16.44
N CYS A 80 -6.98 7.08 -15.76
CA CYS A 80 -6.54 8.41 -16.19
C CYS A 80 -5.17 8.42 -16.87
N ARG A 81 -4.67 7.28 -17.33
CA ARG A 81 -3.36 7.14 -17.95
C ARG A 81 -3.44 6.46 -19.30
N ALA A 82 -2.59 6.89 -20.22
CA ALA A 82 -2.47 6.30 -21.54
C ALA A 82 -1.02 5.90 -21.80
N LEU A 83 -0.78 4.62 -22.12
CA LEU A 83 0.52 4.19 -22.65
C LEU A 83 0.52 4.48 -24.15
N CYS A 84 1.47 5.29 -24.60
CA CYS A 84 1.52 5.81 -25.95
C CYS A 84 2.86 5.53 -26.61
N LEU A 85 2.83 5.33 -27.93
CA LEU A 85 4.00 5.42 -28.80
C LEU A 85 4.33 6.91 -29.00
N GLU A 86 5.58 7.31 -28.76
CA GLU A 86 6.05 8.65 -29.12
C GLU A 86 6.71 8.65 -30.51
N ILE A 87 6.02 9.22 -31.50
CA ILE A 87 6.46 9.21 -32.91
C ILE A 87 7.25 10.49 -33.21
N SER A 88 8.55 10.47 -32.91
CA SER A 88 9.42 11.64 -33.05
C SER A 88 9.73 12.04 -34.50
N ASP A 89 9.78 11.07 -35.43
CA ASP A 89 9.95 11.32 -36.87
C ASP A 89 9.04 10.38 -37.68
N PRO A 90 8.04 10.90 -38.42
CA PRO A 90 7.17 10.11 -39.29
C PRO A 90 7.91 9.33 -40.39
N ARG A 91 9.19 9.61 -40.65
CA ARG A 91 9.95 9.05 -41.78
C ARG A 91 11.04 8.06 -41.40
N SER A 92 11.37 7.86 -40.12
CA SER A 92 12.68 7.27 -39.78
C SER A 92 12.76 6.24 -38.65
N SER A 93 11.68 5.86 -37.96
CA SER A 93 11.82 4.89 -36.86
C SER A 93 11.17 3.54 -37.18
N SER A 94 12.00 2.50 -37.26
CA SER A 94 11.53 1.10 -37.31
C SER A 94 10.72 0.72 -36.07
N ASP A 95 10.87 1.49 -34.99
CA ASP A 95 10.22 1.32 -33.70
C ASP A 95 10.06 2.66 -32.98
N ALA A 96 9.21 2.75 -31.96
CA ALA A 96 9.03 3.98 -31.18
C ALA A 96 9.12 3.70 -29.67
N PRO A 97 9.71 4.62 -28.88
CA PRO A 97 9.67 4.52 -27.43
C PRO A 97 8.24 4.62 -26.91
N LEU A 98 8.03 4.05 -25.73
CA LEU A 98 6.77 4.11 -25.01
C LEU A 98 6.85 5.15 -23.91
N VAL A 99 5.81 5.97 -23.83
CA VAL A 99 5.62 6.96 -22.77
C VAL A 99 4.25 6.77 -22.12
N GLU A 100 4.16 7.04 -20.82
CA GLU A 100 2.91 7.12 -20.10
C GLU A 100 2.46 8.58 -20.01
N ILE A 101 1.20 8.83 -20.37
CA ILE A 101 0.59 10.16 -20.35
C ILE A 101 -0.52 10.16 -19.31
N ASN A 102 -0.42 11.05 -18.32
CA ASN A 102 -1.52 11.34 -17.41
C ASN A 102 -2.52 12.28 -18.10
N LEU A 103 -3.78 11.85 -18.16
CA LEU A 103 -4.88 12.54 -18.84
C LEU A 103 -5.56 13.60 -17.97
N ARG A 104 -5.26 13.66 -16.66
CA ARG A 104 -5.90 14.59 -15.72
C ARG A 104 -5.11 15.87 -15.49
N ASP A 105 -3.80 15.84 -15.71
CA ASP A 105 -2.94 16.98 -15.43
C ASP A 105 -1.99 17.27 -16.60
N GLY A 106 -1.33 18.43 -16.53
CA GLY A 106 -0.33 18.86 -17.51
C GLY A 106 1.06 18.28 -17.26
N THR A 107 1.19 17.15 -16.53
CA THR A 107 2.51 16.56 -16.31
C THR A 107 3.13 16.12 -17.65
N PRO A 108 4.44 16.31 -17.85
CA PRO A 108 5.12 15.80 -19.03
C PRO A 108 4.97 14.28 -19.16
N PRO A 109 4.90 13.73 -20.38
CA PRO A 109 4.89 12.29 -20.59
C PRO A 109 6.11 11.61 -19.92
N GLU A 110 5.86 10.52 -19.19
CA GLU A 110 6.89 9.75 -18.49
C GLU A 110 7.42 8.64 -19.41
N TYR A 111 8.74 8.52 -19.54
CA TYR A 111 9.35 7.48 -20.35
C TYR A 111 9.19 6.11 -19.68
N VAL A 112 8.66 5.12 -20.41
CA VAL A 112 8.40 3.76 -19.91
C VAL A 112 9.33 2.74 -20.54
N HIS A 113 9.50 2.80 -21.86
CA HIS A 113 10.22 1.76 -22.59
C HIS A 113 10.96 2.30 -23.81
N PRO A 114 12.16 1.78 -24.15
CA PRO A 114 12.92 2.23 -25.32
C PRO A 114 12.24 1.96 -26.65
N SER A 115 11.43 0.92 -26.73
CA SER A 115 10.78 0.52 -27.98
C SER A 115 9.53 -0.34 -27.77
N PHE A 116 8.58 -0.30 -28.70
CA PHE A 116 7.39 -1.16 -28.65
C PHE A 116 7.75 -2.64 -28.84
N LYS A 117 8.70 -2.96 -29.74
CA LYS A 117 9.11 -4.34 -29.96
C LYS A 117 9.67 -4.97 -28.68
N GLN A 118 10.61 -4.29 -28.02
CA GLN A 118 11.23 -4.82 -26.81
C GLN A 118 10.18 -4.94 -25.69
N TYR A 119 9.21 -4.02 -25.61
CA TYR A 119 8.12 -4.09 -24.64
C TYR A 119 7.26 -5.36 -24.83
N VAL A 120 6.93 -5.69 -26.07
CA VAL A 120 6.18 -6.92 -26.40
C VAL A 120 7.02 -8.16 -26.11
N GLU A 121 8.31 -8.17 -26.51
CA GLU A 121 9.22 -9.30 -26.29
C GLU A 121 9.39 -9.61 -24.79
N GLU A 122 9.62 -8.60 -23.96
CA GLU A 122 9.71 -8.74 -22.51
C GLU A 122 8.39 -9.25 -21.90
N GLY A 123 7.24 -8.74 -22.36
CA GLY A 123 5.96 -9.23 -21.87
C GLY A 123 5.63 -10.66 -22.30
N VAL A 124 6.06 -11.10 -23.49
CA VAL A 124 5.97 -12.50 -23.91
C VAL A 124 6.84 -13.39 -23.03
N GLN A 125 8.08 -12.96 -22.74
CA GLN A 125 8.96 -13.69 -21.83
C GLN A 125 8.35 -13.79 -20.43
N LYS A 126 7.87 -12.69 -19.85
CA LYS A 126 7.19 -12.68 -18.55
C LYS A 126 5.95 -13.58 -18.53
N ASN A 127 5.15 -13.58 -19.60
CA ASN A 127 4.01 -14.49 -19.73
C ASN A 127 4.44 -15.97 -19.75
N GLN A 128 5.57 -16.30 -20.40
CA GLN A 128 6.12 -17.65 -20.36
C GLN A 128 6.58 -18.03 -18.94
N GLU A 129 7.25 -17.13 -18.22
CA GLU A 129 7.64 -17.34 -16.83
C GLU A 129 6.43 -17.57 -15.92
N ILE A 130 5.36 -16.77 -16.08
CA ILE A 130 4.07 -16.98 -15.40
C ILE A 130 3.53 -18.38 -15.70
N LEU A 131 3.48 -18.79 -16.96
CA LEU A 131 2.97 -20.11 -17.35
C LEU A 131 3.81 -21.24 -16.75
N LEU A 132 5.13 -21.12 -16.72
CA LEU A 132 6.02 -22.09 -16.08
C LEU A 132 5.76 -22.15 -14.57
N ALA A 133 5.60 -21.02 -13.90
CA ALA A 133 5.26 -20.94 -12.48
C ALA A 133 3.90 -21.58 -12.18
N VAL A 134 2.86 -21.29 -12.98
CA VAL A 134 1.53 -21.89 -12.84
C VAL A 134 1.59 -23.40 -13.06
N ASN A 135 2.25 -23.88 -14.12
CA ASN A 135 2.43 -25.31 -14.37
C ASN A 135 3.18 -26.00 -13.21
N ARG A 136 4.15 -25.31 -12.60
CA ARG A 136 4.85 -25.81 -11.42
C ARG A 136 3.91 -25.96 -10.25
N LEU A 137 3.09 -24.94 -9.94
CA LEU A 137 2.07 -25.01 -8.89
C LEU A 137 1.11 -26.19 -9.12
N GLU A 138 0.57 -26.34 -10.33
CA GLU A 138 -0.30 -27.47 -10.67
C GLU A 138 0.38 -28.84 -10.47
N ASN A 139 1.67 -28.94 -10.81
CA ASN A 139 2.43 -30.17 -10.60
C ASN A 139 2.68 -30.44 -9.10
N LEU A 140 2.95 -29.40 -8.31
CA LEU A 140 3.09 -29.51 -6.86
C LEU A 140 1.79 -29.97 -6.20
N GLN A 141 0.64 -29.44 -6.66
CA GLN A 141 -0.68 -29.89 -6.21
C GLN A 141 -0.90 -31.38 -6.54
N LYS A 142 -0.62 -31.82 -7.77
CA LYS A 142 -0.74 -33.23 -8.18
C LYS A 142 0.13 -34.16 -7.32
N LEU A 143 1.36 -33.75 -7.01
CA LEU A 143 2.29 -34.55 -6.21
C LEU A 143 1.88 -34.66 -4.73
N SER A 144 1.20 -33.65 -4.19
CA SER A 144 0.78 -33.67 -2.79
C SER A 144 -0.24 -34.77 -2.50
N GLY A 145 -0.93 -35.34 -3.50
CA GLY A 145 -1.92 -36.40 -3.36
C GLY A 145 -3.19 -35.98 -2.60
N GLU A 146 -3.13 -34.86 -1.89
CA GLU A 146 -4.25 -34.17 -1.29
C GLU A 146 -4.97 -33.42 -2.40
N LYS A 147 -6.11 -33.97 -2.86
CA LYS A 147 -7.19 -33.12 -3.34
C LYS A 147 -7.64 -32.28 -2.16
N ASN A 148 -6.88 -31.25 -1.81
CA ASN A 148 -7.18 -30.39 -0.69
C ASN A 148 -8.38 -29.52 -1.15
N PRO A 149 -9.62 -29.79 -0.72
CA PRO A 149 -10.78 -29.02 -1.18
C PRO A 149 -10.65 -27.54 -0.76
N ALA A 150 -9.73 -27.22 0.16
CA ALA A 150 -9.36 -25.88 0.55
C ALA A 150 -8.58 -25.10 -0.52
N CYS A 151 -7.92 -25.75 -1.49
CA CYS A 151 -7.23 -25.03 -2.58
C CYS A 151 -8.21 -24.37 -3.57
N ASN A 152 -9.49 -24.79 -3.56
CA ASN A 152 -10.58 -24.10 -4.27
C ASN A 152 -11.18 -22.94 -3.47
N MET A 153 -10.70 -22.65 -2.26
CA MET A 153 -11.12 -21.48 -1.51
C MET A 153 -10.18 -20.32 -1.81
N SER A 154 -10.51 -19.55 -2.84
CA SER A 154 -10.08 -18.14 -3.00
C SER A 154 -10.55 -17.22 -1.87
N ARG A 155 -11.14 -17.79 -0.80
CA ARG A 155 -11.56 -17.09 0.40
C ARG A 155 -10.69 -17.58 1.54
N PHE A 156 -9.77 -16.73 1.94
CA PHE A 156 -9.07 -16.79 3.22
C PHE A 156 -10.11 -17.06 4.32
N ASP A 157 -10.21 -18.29 4.82
CA ASP A 157 -11.17 -18.62 5.89
C ASP A 157 -10.52 -18.29 7.23
N HIS A 158 -10.88 -17.12 7.78
CA HIS A 158 -10.42 -16.67 9.09
C HIS A 158 -10.80 -17.64 10.23
N LYS A 159 -11.69 -18.62 10.02
CA LYS A 159 -12.05 -19.63 11.03
C LYS A 159 -11.03 -20.76 11.17
N ILE A 160 -10.12 -20.95 10.21
CA ILE A 160 -9.04 -21.95 10.30
C ILE A 160 -7.83 -21.40 11.08
N ALA A 161 -7.86 -20.11 11.47
CA ALA A 161 -6.77 -19.43 12.15
C ALA A 161 -6.30 -20.08 13.47
N ASP A 162 -7.14 -20.88 14.14
CA ASP A 162 -6.79 -21.50 15.43
C ASP A 162 -5.88 -22.75 15.31
N ARG A 163 -5.55 -23.21 14.08
CA ARG A 163 -4.59 -24.31 13.90
C ARG A 163 -3.36 -23.80 13.15
N PHE A 164 -2.21 -23.85 13.84
CA PHE A 164 -0.91 -23.72 13.19
C PHE A 164 -0.87 -24.64 11.97
N PRO A 165 -0.42 -24.13 10.80
CA PRO A 165 -0.31 -24.95 9.62
C PRO A 165 0.55 -26.18 9.93
N GLU A 166 0.11 -27.36 9.54
CA GLU A 166 0.95 -28.53 9.72
C GLU A 166 2.25 -28.31 8.96
N ALA A 167 3.38 -28.63 9.59
CA ALA A 167 4.72 -28.43 9.03
C ALA A 167 4.92 -29.06 7.65
N LYS A 168 4.04 -29.98 7.22
CA LYS A 168 4.12 -30.64 5.90
C LYS A 168 3.21 -30.01 4.84
N GLN A 169 2.30 -29.12 5.23
CA GLN A 169 1.32 -28.56 4.31
C GLN A 169 1.96 -27.43 3.50
N ARG A 170 1.98 -27.62 2.18
CA ARG A 170 2.35 -26.58 1.22
C ARG A 170 1.22 -25.56 1.11
N ARG A 171 1.58 -24.28 1.03
CA ARG A 171 0.66 -23.17 0.81
C ARG A 171 1.03 -22.47 -0.48
N GLU A 172 0.00 -22.05 -1.19
CA GLU A 172 0.13 -21.40 -2.49
C GLU A 172 -0.63 -20.09 -2.44
N TYR A 173 0.01 -19.01 -2.88
CA TYR A 173 -0.60 -17.70 -2.94
C TYR A 173 -0.58 -17.19 -4.37
N ARG A 174 -1.74 -16.72 -4.81
CA ARG A 174 -1.93 -16.03 -6.10
C ARG A 174 -2.56 -14.68 -5.83
N CYS A 175 -1.77 -13.64 -6.05
CA CYS A 175 -2.17 -12.26 -5.90
C CYS A 175 -2.44 -11.69 -7.28
N CYS A 176 -3.64 -11.15 -7.47
CA CYS A 176 -4.03 -10.49 -8.70
C CYS A 176 -4.56 -9.09 -8.39
N VAL A 177 -4.27 -8.15 -9.28
CA VAL A 177 -4.99 -6.87 -9.37
C VAL A 177 -5.78 -6.90 -10.67
N HIS A 178 -7.11 -6.91 -10.55
CA HIS A 178 -8.00 -7.28 -11.65
C HIS A 178 -7.61 -8.66 -12.24
N ASP A 179 -7.38 -8.73 -13.55
CA ASP A 179 -6.99 -9.97 -14.24
C ASP A 179 -5.45 -10.15 -14.33
N HIS A 180 -4.67 -9.21 -13.79
CA HIS A 180 -3.22 -9.26 -13.83
C HIS A 180 -2.67 -9.92 -12.58
N ILE A 181 -1.87 -10.98 -12.76
CA ILE A 181 -1.12 -11.61 -11.69
C ILE A 181 0.01 -10.67 -11.30
N VAL A 182 0.07 -10.26 -10.02
CA VAL A 182 1.16 -9.45 -9.45
C VAL A 182 2.10 -10.26 -8.56
N GLY A 183 1.66 -11.44 -8.12
CA GLY A 183 2.42 -12.30 -7.24
C GLY A 183 1.96 -13.75 -7.31
N LEU A 184 2.91 -14.68 -7.46
CA LEU A 184 2.71 -16.11 -7.28
C LEU A 184 3.79 -16.65 -6.36
N THR A 185 3.40 -17.42 -5.36
CA THR A 185 4.37 -18.17 -4.56
C THR A 185 3.81 -19.51 -4.10
N ALA A 186 4.70 -20.49 -3.96
CA ALA A 186 4.47 -21.72 -3.23
C ALA A 186 5.52 -21.82 -2.13
N LEU A 187 5.05 -22.03 -0.91
CA LEU A 187 5.89 -22.11 0.26
C LEU A 187 5.50 -23.27 1.16
N GLN A 188 6.45 -23.73 1.95
CA GLN A 188 6.26 -24.80 2.90
C GLN A 188 7.17 -24.55 4.11
N PHE A 189 6.66 -24.80 5.32
CA PHE A 189 7.50 -24.74 6.51
C PHE A 189 8.46 -25.93 6.54
N ASP A 190 9.72 -25.69 6.88
CA ASP A 190 10.72 -26.73 7.07
C ASP A 190 11.34 -26.66 8.47
N LYS A 191 11.35 -27.81 9.15
CA LYS A 191 11.84 -27.92 10.53
C LYS A 191 13.36 -27.83 10.66
N ASN A 192 14.11 -28.15 9.60
CA ASN A 192 15.57 -28.18 9.67
C ASN A 192 16.13 -26.77 9.69
N ILE A 193 15.58 -25.89 8.86
CA ILE A 193 15.89 -24.45 8.89
C ILE A 193 15.00 -23.67 9.87
N ASN A 194 13.98 -24.33 10.42
CA ASN A 194 12.93 -23.73 11.26
C ASN A 194 12.27 -22.51 10.58
N GLY A 195 12.08 -22.55 9.26
CA GLY A 195 11.68 -21.40 8.44
C GLY A 195 10.86 -21.82 7.22
N LEU A 196 10.70 -20.94 6.24
CA LEU A 196 9.95 -21.24 5.02
C LEU A 196 10.89 -21.61 3.87
N ILE A 197 10.58 -22.72 3.19
CA ILE A 197 11.11 -23.06 1.88
C ILE A 197 10.17 -22.51 0.81
N ILE A 198 10.71 -21.76 -0.14
CA ILE A 198 9.99 -21.10 -1.24
C ILE A 198 10.35 -21.80 -2.56
N ASP A 199 9.38 -22.51 -3.13
CA ASP A 199 9.57 -23.29 -4.38
C ASP A 199 9.12 -22.56 -5.64
N VAL A 200 8.25 -21.56 -5.48
CA VAL A 200 7.85 -20.63 -6.55
C VAL A 200 7.91 -19.24 -5.96
N PHE A 201 8.54 -18.31 -6.69
CA PHE A 201 8.51 -16.88 -6.40
C PHE A 201 8.48 -16.14 -7.73
N LEU A 202 7.35 -15.51 -8.00
CA LEU A 202 7.18 -14.66 -9.16
C LEU A 202 6.46 -13.40 -8.72
N ALA A 203 7.11 -12.26 -8.85
CA ALA A 203 6.53 -10.96 -8.61
C ALA A 203 6.53 -10.17 -9.91
N THR A 204 5.44 -9.47 -10.17
CA THR A 204 5.27 -8.64 -11.37
C THR A 204 4.59 -7.35 -10.96
N ASP A 205 5.10 -6.23 -11.46
CA ASP A 205 4.49 -4.94 -11.21
C ASP A 205 3.32 -4.72 -12.15
N HIS A 206 2.17 -4.40 -11.56
CA HIS A 206 1.02 -3.95 -12.32
C HIS A 206 1.28 -2.52 -12.80
N PRO A 207 1.06 -2.17 -14.09
CA PRO A 207 1.29 -0.81 -14.61
C PRO A 207 0.51 0.28 -13.87
N GLY A 208 -0.55 -0.13 -13.19
CA GLY A 208 -1.34 0.70 -12.29
C GLY A 208 -0.56 1.27 -11.08
N TYR A 209 0.57 0.67 -10.70
CA TYR A 209 1.28 0.92 -9.45
C TYR A 209 2.76 1.22 -9.69
N GLN A 210 3.41 1.75 -8.66
CA GLN A 210 4.85 2.01 -8.67
C GLN A 210 5.65 0.71 -8.80
N GLU A 211 6.77 0.78 -9.51
CA GLU A 211 7.75 -0.31 -9.62
C GLU A 211 8.16 -0.84 -8.24
N GLY A 212 8.27 -2.16 -8.12
CA GLY A 212 8.57 -2.86 -6.89
C GLY A 212 7.36 -3.16 -5.99
N HIS A 213 6.17 -2.64 -6.27
CA HIS A 213 4.99 -2.93 -5.43
C HIS A 213 4.57 -4.40 -5.49
N GLY A 214 4.73 -5.08 -6.62
CA GLY A 214 4.43 -6.52 -6.74
C GLY A 214 5.30 -7.36 -5.81
N VAL A 215 6.61 -7.08 -5.79
CA VAL A 215 7.56 -7.78 -4.91
C VAL A 215 7.32 -7.44 -3.44
N GLN A 216 7.05 -6.17 -3.12
CA GLN A 216 6.72 -5.76 -1.75
C GLN A 216 5.49 -6.51 -1.21
N ALA A 217 4.40 -6.55 -1.99
CA ALA A 217 3.17 -7.23 -1.63
C ALA A 217 3.39 -8.75 -1.41
N LEU A 218 4.07 -9.41 -2.34
CA LEU A 218 4.35 -10.84 -2.26
C LEU A 218 5.22 -11.19 -1.05
N VAL A 219 6.28 -10.42 -0.80
CA VAL A 219 7.19 -10.65 0.32
C VAL A 219 6.49 -10.38 1.65
N THR A 220 5.62 -9.36 1.73
CA THR A 220 4.81 -9.07 2.91
C THR A 220 3.92 -10.26 3.28
N LEU A 221 3.33 -10.93 2.27
CA LEU A 221 2.54 -12.15 2.46
C LEU A 221 3.40 -13.33 2.93
N ILE A 222 4.57 -13.54 2.31
CA ILE A 222 5.50 -14.61 2.70
C ILE A 222 5.96 -14.42 4.16
N LEU A 223 6.34 -13.21 4.54
CA LEU A 223 6.80 -12.89 5.89
C LEU A 223 5.65 -12.97 6.92
N SER A 224 4.43 -12.57 6.54
CA SER A 224 3.23 -12.80 7.35
C SER A 224 3.00 -14.29 7.61
N ASP A 225 3.21 -15.13 6.60
CA ASP A 225 3.08 -16.58 6.72
C ASP A 225 4.19 -17.20 7.57
N ALA A 226 5.43 -16.71 7.42
CA ALA A 226 6.57 -17.13 8.22
C ALA A 226 6.34 -16.84 9.71
N TYR A 227 5.81 -15.66 10.04
CA TYR A 227 5.42 -15.29 11.40
C TYR A 227 4.36 -16.24 11.97
N LYS A 228 3.31 -16.54 11.20
CA LYS A 228 2.23 -17.46 11.62
C LYS A 228 2.71 -18.88 11.88
N CYS A 229 3.78 -19.32 11.22
CA CYS A 229 4.36 -20.64 11.50
C CYS A 229 5.01 -20.74 12.89
N GLY A 230 5.24 -19.61 13.58
CA GLY A 230 5.77 -19.58 14.96
C GLY A 230 7.24 -20.02 15.08
N GLY A 231 7.94 -20.20 13.95
CA GLY A 231 9.36 -20.54 13.90
C GLY A 231 10.24 -19.32 13.67
N SER A 232 11.38 -19.54 13.02
CA SER A 232 12.19 -18.47 12.45
C SER A 232 11.51 -17.89 11.21
N MET A 233 11.61 -16.56 11.02
CA MET A 233 11.31 -15.89 9.76
C MET A 233 12.31 -16.17 8.61
N ALA A 234 13.31 -17.05 8.81
CA ALA A 234 14.26 -17.38 7.77
C ALA A 234 13.58 -17.96 6.52
N LEU A 235 14.10 -17.58 5.36
CA LEU A 235 13.58 -17.99 4.06
C LEU A 235 14.66 -18.74 3.28
N GLN A 236 14.27 -19.82 2.60
CA GLN A 236 15.15 -20.59 1.72
C GLN A 236 14.49 -20.78 0.36
N PHE A 237 15.11 -20.27 -0.69
CA PHE A 237 14.68 -20.47 -2.07
C PHE A 237 15.21 -21.81 -2.59
N THR A 238 14.36 -22.56 -3.30
CA THR A 238 14.78 -23.82 -3.94
C THR A 238 15.45 -23.54 -5.29
N GLY A 239 16.08 -24.58 -5.87
CA GLY A 239 16.65 -24.51 -7.21
C GLY A 239 15.68 -24.10 -8.33
N ASN A 240 14.36 -24.13 -8.07
CA ASN A 240 13.34 -23.70 -9.03
C ASN A 240 13.14 -22.18 -9.04
N VAL A 241 13.67 -21.46 -8.06
CA VAL A 241 13.60 -19.99 -7.95
C VAL A 241 14.99 -19.42 -8.18
N ASN A 242 15.18 -18.64 -9.25
CA ASN A 242 16.45 -18.00 -9.62
C ASN A 242 17.68 -18.93 -9.50
N ALA A 243 17.53 -20.19 -9.92
CA ALA A 243 18.55 -21.25 -9.80
C ALA A 243 19.06 -21.51 -8.37
N GLY A 244 18.20 -21.33 -7.36
CA GLY A 244 18.55 -21.50 -5.94
C GLY A 244 19.12 -20.26 -5.27
N ARG A 245 19.07 -19.10 -5.93
CA ARG A 245 19.52 -17.80 -5.40
C ARG A 245 18.34 -16.96 -4.94
N ILE A 246 18.61 -15.90 -4.18
CA ILE A 246 17.57 -14.90 -3.87
C ILE A 246 17.15 -14.23 -5.19
N PRO A 247 15.83 -14.05 -5.47
CA PRO A 247 15.37 -13.30 -6.63
C PRO A 247 15.98 -11.90 -6.72
N ASP A 248 16.42 -11.48 -7.91
CA ASP A 248 17.14 -10.21 -8.10
C ASP A 248 16.29 -9.00 -7.68
N ASP A 249 14.98 -9.02 -7.95
CA ASP A 249 14.03 -7.98 -7.51
C ASP A 249 13.97 -7.86 -5.98
N LEU A 250 14.09 -8.99 -5.26
CA LEU A 250 14.13 -9.00 -3.81
C LEU A 250 15.46 -8.46 -3.29
N VAL A 251 16.58 -8.79 -3.95
CA VAL A 251 17.90 -8.21 -3.64
C VAL A 251 17.89 -6.68 -3.84
N TYR A 252 17.30 -6.22 -4.94
CA TYR A 252 17.12 -4.80 -5.21
C TYR A 252 16.27 -4.12 -4.13
N LEU A 253 15.14 -4.73 -3.76
CA LEU A 253 14.28 -4.26 -2.68
C LEU A 253 15.03 -4.17 -1.33
N GLY A 254 15.81 -5.19 -0.99
CA GLY A 254 16.66 -5.18 0.20
C GLY A 254 17.63 -4.00 0.18
N LYS A 255 18.31 -3.76 -0.94
CA LYS A 255 19.21 -2.63 -1.12
C LYS A 255 18.52 -1.28 -0.96
N MET A 256 17.29 -1.11 -1.47
CA MET A 256 16.50 0.11 -1.29
C MET A 256 16.24 0.41 0.19
N PHE A 257 16.06 -0.62 1.01
CA PHE A 257 15.90 -0.49 2.46
C PHE A 257 17.21 -0.50 3.25
N GLY A 258 18.37 -0.53 2.56
CA GLY A 258 19.68 -0.59 3.22
C GLY A 258 20.00 -1.94 3.86
N ILE A 259 19.33 -3.02 3.41
CA ILE A 259 19.54 -4.40 3.86
C ILE A 259 20.40 -5.12 2.83
N ALA A 260 21.55 -5.64 3.26
CA ALA A 260 22.43 -6.46 2.44
C ALA A 260 22.28 -7.93 2.85
N PHE A 261 21.70 -8.76 1.97
CA PHE A 261 21.55 -10.19 2.21
C PHE A 261 22.90 -10.92 2.10
N LYS A 262 23.31 -11.57 3.18
CA LYS A 262 24.61 -12.25 3.25
C LYS A 262 24.71 -13.46 2.33
N HIS A 263 23.61 -14.19 2.18
CA HIS A 263 23.56 -15.51 1.55
C HIS A 263 22.82 -15.50 0.19
N THR A 264 23.05 -14.45 -0.60
CA THR A 264 22.36 -14.22 -1.88
C THR A 264 22.50 -15.38 -2.87
N GLU A 265 23.71 -15.91 -3.03
CA GLU A 265 23.99 -17.01 -3.96
C GLU A 265 23.50 -18.38 -3.44
N GLU A 266 23.26 -18.50 -2.14
CA GLU A 266 22.75 -19.73 -1.50
C GLU A 266 21.21 -19.73 -1.41
N GLY A 267 20.56 -18.64 -1.82
CA GLY A 267 19.11 -18.48 -1.76
C GLY A 267 18.59 -18.47 -0.34
N HIS A 268 19.38 -17.96 0.62
CA HIS A 268 19.01 -17.93 2.03
C HIS A 268 18.87 -16.50 2.53
N ILE A 269 17.80 -16.22 3.27
CA ILE A 269 17.61 -14.97 4.01
C ILE A 269 17.51 -15.33 5.48
N ASP A 270 18.40 -14.76 6.29
CA ASP A 270 18.45 -15.01 7.73
C ASP A 270 17.18 -14.50 8.42
N HIS A 271 16.96 -14.96 9.65
CA HIS A 271 15.92 -14.44 10.53
C HIS A 271 15.98 -12.91 10.66
N ASP A 272 17.12 -12.37 11.09
CA ASP A 272 17.28 -10.93 11.38
C ASP A 272 17.09 -10.07 10.12
N GLU A 273 17.55 -10.56 8.96
CA GLU A 273 17.38 -9.92 7.66
C GLU A 273 15.90 -9.87 7.28
N SER A 274 15.16 -10.96 7.49
CA SER A 274 13.72 -11.07 7.24
C SER A 274 12.91 -10.17 8.18
N VAL A 275 13.28 -10.09 9.47
CA VAL A 275 12.63 -9.20 10.45
C VAL A 275 12.84 -7.73 10.08
N ALA A 276 14.07 -7.35 9.71
CA ALA A 276 14.37 -5.99 9.26
C ALA A 276 13.58 -5.64 7.99
N LEU A 277 13.58 -6.53 7.01
CA LEU A 277 12.82 -6.36 5.77
C LEU A 277 11.33 -6.20 6.05
N TYR A 278 10.76 -7.00 6.96
CA TYR A 278 9.35 -6.92 7.30
C TYR A 278 8.98 -5.60 7.97
N GLY A 279 9.83 -5.10 8.86
CA GLY A 279 9.66 -3.79 9.49
C GLY A 279 9.62 -2.66 8.45
N HIS A 280 10.53 -2.69 7.47
CA HIS A 280 10.55 -1.70 6.39
C HIS A 280 9.34 -1.80 5.45
N LEU A 281 8.96 -3.01 5.05
CA LEU A 281 7.79 -3.25 4.19
C LEU A 281 6.48 -2.74 4.80
N THR A 282 6.37 -2.84 6.13
CA THR A 282 5.20 -2.37 6.86
C THR A 282 5.30 -0.89 7.22
N GLY A 283 6.35 -0.18 6.80
CA GLY A 283 6.51 1.25 7.02
C GLY A 283 6.92 1.63 8.45
N LEU A 284 7.47 0.71 9.24
CA LEU A 284 8.02 1.03 10.55
C LEU A 284 9.31 1.84 10.40
N SER A 285 9.33 3.05 10.97
CA SER A 285 10.53 3.88 11.03
C SER A 285 11.64 3.20 11.84
N THR A 286 12.90 3.52 11.54
CA THR A 286 14.06 2.99 12.28
C THR A 286 13.96 3.29 13.78
N GLU A 287 13.51 4.51 14.14
CA GLU A 287 13.24 4.89 15.54
C GLU A 287 12.21 3.95 16.18
N THR A 288 11.11 3.66 15.48
CA THR A 288 10.06 2.75 15.99
C THR A 288 10.60 1.33 16.19
N GLN A 289 11.39 0.83 15.24
CA GLN A 289 12.04 -0.47 15.36
C GLN A 289 13.00 -0.53 16.55
N GLU A 290 13.74 0.55 16.83
CA GLU A 290 14.62 0.66 18.00
C GLU A 290 13.84 0.67 19.32
N ILE A 291 12.71 1.38 19.37
CA ILE A 291 11.81 1.36 20.53
C ILE A 291 11.33 -0.06 20.79
N ILE A 292 10.83 -0.77 19.77
CA ILE A 292 10.36 -2.16 19.90
C ILE A 292 11.49 -3.08 20.40
N LYS A 293 12.69 -2.99 19.80
CA LYS A 293 13.87 -3.76 20.23
C LYS A 293 14.23 -3.48 21.69
N ARG A 294 14.15 -2.22 22.15
CA ARG A 294 14.41 -1.86 23.54
C ARG A 294 13.37 -2.47 24.48
N LEU A 295 12.09 -2.35 24.15
CA LEU A 295 11.00 -2.91 24.97
C LEU A 295 11.10 -4.44 25.07
N HIS A 296 11.41 -5.11 23.95
CA HIS A 296 11.69 -6.55 23.91
C HIS A 296 12.83 -6.93 24.87
N LYS A 297 13.96 -6.21 24.81
CA LYS A 297 15.10 -6.41 25.72
C LYS A 297 14.76 -6.17 27.20
N CYS A 298 13.78 -5.32 27.48
CA CYS A 298 13.25 -5.09 28.83
C CYS A 298 12.28 -6.19 29.30
N GLY A 299 12.05 -7.25 28.51
CA GLY A 299 11.19 -8.37 28.86
C GLY A 299 9.71 -8.14 28.54
N GLN A 300 9.35 -7.06 27.84
CA GLN A 300 8.01 -6.90 27.31
C GLN A 300 7.78 -7.87 26.15
N ASN A 301 6.59 -8.46 26.08
CA ASN A 301 6.24 -9.43 25.04
C ASN A 301 5.82 -8.72 23.75
N ILE A 302 6.74 -7.95 23.17
CA ILE A 302 6.58 -7.21 21.92
C ILE A 302 7.76 -7.49 21.01
N SER A 303 7.52 -7.62 19.71
CA SER A 303 8.56 -7.89 18.72
C SER A 303 8.24 -7.16 17.41
N ILE A 304 9.23 -6.98 16.55
CA ILE A 304 9.03 -6.28 15.27
C ILE A 304 8.10 -7.11 14.39
N GLU A 305 8.31 -8.42 14.36
CA GLU A 305 7.54 -9.41 13.63
C GLU A 305 6.05 -9.33 13.97
N GLY A 306 5.73 -9.30 15.28
CA GLY A 306 4.34 -9.20 15.73
C GLY A 306 3.70 -7.88 15.35
N ILE A 307 4.42 -6.76 15.50
CA ILE A 307 3.89 -5.45 15.13
C ILE A 307 3.72 -5.30 13.62
N SER A 308 4.72 -5.69 12.82
CA SER A 308 4.66 -5.73 11.36
C SER A 308 3.48 -6.58 10.90
N PHE A 309 3.24 -7.74 11.53
CA PHE A 309 2.11 -8.59 11.19
C PHE A 309 0.75 -7.96 11.51
N LEU A 310 0.61 -7.23 12.61
CA LEU A 310 -0.61 -6.49 12.91
C LEU A 310 -0.90 -5.37 11.90
N ILE A 311 0.15 -4.70 11.42
CA ILE A 311 0.05 -3.67 10.38
C ILE A 311 -0.33 -4.30 9.04
N ALA A 312 0.40 -5.34 8.61
CA ALA A 312 0.13 -6.05 7.37
C ALA A 312 -1.28 -6.68 7.32
N SER A 313 -1.83 -7.03 8.50
CA SER A 313 -3.20 -7.55 8.65
C SER A 313 -4.27 -6.46 8.74
N ASP A 314 -3.91 -5.19 8.57
CA ASP A 314 -4.78 -4.01 8.69
C ASP A 314 -5.61 -4.01 9.99
N ILE A 315 -4.95 -4.35 11.10
CA ILE A 315 -5.53 -4.22 12.44
C ILE A 315 -5.19 -2.84 13.00
N TRP A 316 -3.91 -2.44 12.89
CA TRP A 316 -3.42 -1.13 13.29
C TRP A 316 -2.73 -0.45 12.11
N LYS A 317 -2.82 0.88 12.05
CA LYS A 317 -2.06 1.70 11.11
C LYS A 317 -0.70 2.08 11.70
N ASN A 318 0.27 2.41 10.85
CA ASN A 318 1.65 2.71 11.27
C ASN A 318 1.74 3.82 12.31
N HIS A 319 1.07 4.95 12.05
CA HIS A 319 1.07 6.08 12.97
C HIS A 319 0.32 5.79 14.28
N GLU A 320 -0.68 4.91 14.28
CA GLU A 320 -1.34 4.45 15.50
C GLU A 320 -0.35 3.67 16.38
N VAL A 321 0.35 2.70 15.78
CA VAL A 321 1.37 1.89 16.44
C VAL A 321 2.50 2.77 16.99
N GLU A 322 3.05 3.66 16.17
CA GLU A 322 4.15 4.55 16.55
C GLU A 322 3.74 5.46 17.70
N TRP A 323 2.53 6.01 17.65
CA TRP A 323 2.02 6.84 18.74
C TRP A 323 1.85 6.05 20.03
N VAL A 324 1.26 4.85 19.99
CA VAL A 324 1.11 4.00 21.18
C VAL A 324 2.46 3.64 21.79
N LEU A 325 3.44 3.25 20.97
CA LEU A 325 4.79 2.90 21.44
C LEU A 325 5.52 4.05 22.14
N LYS A 326 5.28 5.29 21.71
CA LYS A 326 5.91 6.49 22.27
C LYS A 326 5.19 7.00 23.54
N ASN A 327 3.89 6.72 23.66
CA ASN A 327 3.03 7.34 24.68
C ASN A 327 2.52 6.42 25.77
N PHE A 328 2.40 5.12 25.50
CA PHE A 328 1.80 4.17 26.42
C PHE A 328 2.88 3.30 27.07
N SER A 329 2.76 3.07 28.38
CA SER A 329 3.76 2.34 29.17
C SER A 329 3.75 0.83 28.95
N ARG A 330 2.62 0.28 28.48
CA ARG A 330 2.40 -1.15 28.21
C ARG A 330 1.85 -1.36 26.80
N PRO A 331 2.57 -0.92 25.75
CA PRO A 331 2.07 -0.95 24.37
C PRO A 331 1.71 -2.36 23.90
N GLU A 332 2.38 -3.39 24.41
CA GLU A 332 2.06 -4.81 24.16
C GLU A 332 0.65 -5.18 24.61
N ASP A 333 0.16 -4.59 25.69
CA ASP A 333 -1.15 -4.94 26.25
C ASP A 333 -2.29 -4.47 25.33
N LEU A 334 -2.11 -3.28 24.74
CA LEU A 334 -3.03 -2.68 23.79
C LEU A 334 -2.86 -3.26 22.37
N LEU A 335 -1.65 -3.17 21.81
CA LEU A 335 -1.43 -3.48 20.39
C LEU A 335 -1.61 -4.95 20.08
N LEU A 336 -1.11 -5.84 20.96
CA LEU A 336 -1.21 -7.30 20.78
C LEU A 336 -2.45 -7.90 21.43
N GLY A 337 -3.34 -7.06 21.99
CA GLY A 337 -4.60 -7.50 22.59
C GLY A 337 -4.44 -8.43 23.79
N MET A 338 -3.43 -8.22 24.64
CA MET A 338 -3.31 -8.98 25.90
C MET A 338 -4.36 -8.53 26.92
N ASP A 339 -4.67 -7.23 26.92
CA ASP A 339 -5.79 -6.71 27.67
C ASP A 339 -7.09 -7.12 26.97
N LYS A 340 -7.97 -7.79 27.72
CA LYS A 340 -9.27 -8.26 27.23
C LYS A 340 -10.30 -7.13 27.32
N PRO A 341 -10.74 -6.51 26.22
CA PRO A 341 -11.57 -5.31 26.27
C PRO A 341 -12.93 -5.53 26.95
N GLU A 342 -13.38 -6.77 27.14
CA GLU A 342 -14.57 -7.12 27.92
C GLU A 342 -14.43 -6.74 29.40
N ASN A 343 -13.21 -6.69 29.92
CA ASN A 343 -12.90 -6.26 31.29
C ASN A 343 -12.62 -4.75 31.37
N ARG A 344 -13.53 -3.93 30.83
CA ARG A 344 -13.36 -2.47 30.68
C ARG A 344 -12.86 -1.75 31.93
N LEU A 345 -13.37 -2.14 33.12
CA LEU A 345 -12.96 -1.52 34.38
C LEU A 345 -11.47 -1.71 34.71
N LYS A 346 -10.85 -2.80 34.23
CA LYS A 346 -9.43 -3.09 34.44
C LYS A 346 -8.54 -2.43 33.38
N TYR A 347 -9.05 -2.26 32.17
CA TYR A 347 -8.26 -1.88 30.99
C TYR A 347 -8.74 -0.58 30.34
N CYS A 348 -9.43 0.26 31.11
CA CYS A 348 -9.90 1.57 30.65
C CYS A 348 -8.76 2.46 30.16
N GLU A 349 -7.56 2.30 30.73
CA GLU A 349 -6.36 3.01 30.28
C GLU A 349 -5.95 2.58 28.86
N SER A 350 -5.82 1.27 28.60
CA SER A 350 -5.46 0.74 27.29
C SER A 350 -6.47 1.19 26.22
N ILE A 351 -7.77 1.10 26.52
CA ILE A 351 -8.84 1.60 25.64
C ILE A 351 -8.68 3.11 25.40
N SER A 352 -8.42 3.89 26.44
CA SER A 352 -8.25 5.34 26.36
C SER A 352 -7.09 5.74 25.46
N PHE A 353 -5.92 5.09 25.59
CA PHE A 353 -4.77 5.33 24.71
C PHE A 353 -5.02 4.84 23.28
N GLY A 354 -5.71 3.70 23.13
CA GLY A 354 -6.14 3.21 21.81
C GLY A 354 -7.08 4.18 21.10
N CYS A 355 -8.02 4.81 21.83
CA CYS A 355 -8.92 5.82 21.27
C CYS A 355 -8.16 7.08 20.84
N ALA A 356 -7.17 7.52 21.61
CA ALA A 356 -6.31 8.65 21.25
C ALA A 356 -5.54 8.36 19.95
N ALA A 357 -4.94 7.16 19.84
CA ALA A 357 -4.25 6.73 18.62
C ALA A 357 -5.20 6.63 17.41
N LEU A 358 -6.36 5.98 17.59
CA LEU A 358 -7.39 5.87 16.55
C LEU A 358 -7.92 7.23 16.10
N GLY A 359 -8.00 8.19 17.03
CA GLY A 359 -8.39 9.57 16.74
C GLY A 359 -7.53 10.23 15.66
N ILE A 360 -6.22 9.91 15.63
CA ILE A 360 -5.31 10.37 14.56
C ILE A 360 -5.77 9.85 13.20
N SER A 361 -6.04 8.54 13.08
CA SER A 361 -6.52 7.93 11.83
C SER A 361 -7.87 8.49 11.40
N LYS A 362 -8.80 8.68 12.34
CA LYS A 362 -10.13 9.25 12.05
C LYS A 362 -10.03 10.69 11.58
N LEU A 363 -9.12 11.48 12.14
CA LEU A 363 -8.85 12.82 11.67
C LEU A 363 -8.27 12.80 10.24
N GLN A 364 -7.31 11.92 9.96
CA GLN A 364 -6.73 11.76 8.62
C GLN A 364 -7.80 11.37 7.58
N GLN A 365 -8.62 10.37 7.89
CA GLN A 365 -9.73 9.92 7.04
C GLN A 365 -10.73 11.05 6.79
N LYS A 366 -11.04 11.84 7.83
CA LYS A 366 -11.96 12.97 7.70
C LYS A 366 -11.41 14.07 6.79
N ILE A 367 -10.12 14.41 6.93
CA ILE A 367 -9.43 15.36 6.03
C ILE A 367 -9.48 14.86 4.59
N ALA A 368 -9.14 13.58 4.35
CA ALA A 368 -9.18 12.98 3.01
C ALA A 368 -10.59 13.01 2.40
N ALA A 369 -11.62 12.69 3.20
CA ALA A 369 -13.01 12.73 2.76
C ALA A 369 -13.48 14.15 2.40
N ASP A 370 -13.08 15.16 3.17
CA ASP A 370 -13.47 16.55 2.87
C ASP A 370 -12.76 17.12 1.65
N ILE A 371 -11.55 16.63 1.34
CA ILE A 371 -10.84 16.94 0.09
C ILE A 371 -11.54 16.25 -1.11
N SER A 372 -12.01 15.01 -0.96
CA SER A 372 -12.59 14.24 -2.06
C SER A 372 -14.02 14.64 -2.45
N VAL A 373 -14.74 15.37 -1.59
CA VAL A 373 -16.06 15.95 -1.94
C VAL A 373 -15.94 17.04 -3.03
N ASP A 374 -14.74 17.54 -3.33
CA ASP A 374 -14.47 18.29 -4.57
C ASP A 374 -14.37 17.29 -5.75
N LYS A 375 -15.53 17.05 -6.36
CA LYS A 375 -15.99 15.85 -7.10
C LYS A 375 -15.19 15.36 -8.33
N ASP A 376 -14.08 15.99 -8.71
CA ASP A 376 -13.42 15.68 -9.98
C ASP A 376 -12.20 14.75 -9.86
N ASN A 377 -11.85 14.26 -8.65
CA ASN A 377 -10.62 13.47 -8.49
C ASN A 377 -10.74 12.29 -7.49
N PRO A 378 -11.20 11.09 -7.93
CA PRO A 378 -11.45 9.94 -7.06
C PRO A 378 -10.19 9.16 -6.58
N VAL A 379 -8.97 9.73 -6.66
CA VAL A 379 -7.71 9.00 -6.41
C VAL A 379 -6.89 9.61 -5.25
N ILE A 380 -7.56 10.24 -4.26
CA ILE A 380 -6.88 10.99 -3.18
C ILE A 380 -7.16 10.39 -1.79
N GLU A 381 -7.20 9.06 -1.63
CA GLU A 381 -7.39 8.51 -0.28
C GLU A 381 -6.10 8.57 0.57
N ASP A 382 -4.94 8.20 0.00
CA ASP A 382 -3.67 8.16 0.77
C ASP A 382 -2.74 9.36 0.54
N ALA A 383 -2.97 10.15 -0.51
CA ALA A 383 -2.10 11.28 -0.88
C ALA A 383 -2.58 12.63 -0.31
N ALA A 384 -3.74 12.70 0.35
CA ALA A 384 -4.33 13.99 0.75
C ALA A 384 -3.59 14.64 1.92
N CYS A 385 -3.16 13.82 2.89
CA CYS A 385 -2.48 14.26 4.09
C CYS A 385 -1.61 13.14 4.65
N THR A 386 -0.31 13.38 4.78
CA THR A 386 0.61 12.43 5.42
C THR A 386 0.70 12.72 6.91
N VAL A 387 0.92 11.67 7.71
CA VAL A 387 1.00 11.75 9.18
C VAL A 387 2.34 11.22 9.64
N SER A 388 3.03 11.98 10.49
CA SER A 388 4.25 11.53 11.17
C SER A 388 4.15 11.76 12.68
N ILE A 389 4.79 10.91 13.49
CA ILE A 389 4.72 11.02 14.96
C ILE A 389 6.06 11.45 15.55
N LYS A 390 6.10 12.59 16.25
CA LYS A 390 7.29 13.09 16.94
C LYS A 390 6.96 13.56 18.36
N ASN A 391 7.68 13.06 19.36
CA ASN A 391 7.54 13.48 20.76
C ASN A 391 6.08 13.57 21.23
N ASN A 392 5.28 12.53 20.96
CA ASN A 392 3.87 12.41 21.33
C ASN A 392 2.87 13.24 20.51
N ILE A 393 3.36 14.00 19.53
CA ILE A 393 2.57 14.86 18.65
C ILE A 393 2.49 14.21 17.27
N ALA A 394 1.28 14.10 16.75
CA ALA A 394 1.02 13.74 15.36
C ALA A 394 1.12 14.99 14.48
N THR A 395 1.98 14.97 13.47
CA THR A 395 2.13 16.07 12.52
C THR A 395 1.47 15.68 11.21
N PHE A 396 0.45 16.45 10.85
CA PHE A 396 -0.31 16.31 9.61
C PHE A 396 0.26 17.28 8.58
N HIS A 397 0.74 16.77 7.45
CA HIS A 397 1.24 17.58 6.35
C HIS A 397 0.15 17.70 5.29
N ALA A 398 -0.33 18.92 5.07
CA ALA A 398 -1.34 19.20 4.07
C ALA A 398 -0.72 19.13 2.66
N ASN A 399 -1.21 18.24 1.80
CA ASN A 399 -0.81 18.23 0.39
C ASN A 399 -1.75 19.07 -0.49
N TYR A 400 -2.92 19.43 0.03
CA TYR A 400 -3.95 20.21 -0.63
C TYR A 400 -4.52 21.27 0.31
N LEU A 401 -5.21 22.26 -0.25
CA LEU A 401 -5.98 23.23 0.51
C LEU A 401 -7.22 22.55 1.11
N TYR A 402 -7.40 22.64 2.42
CA TYR A 402 -8.63 22.17 3.08
C TYR A 402 -9.03 23.00 4.28
N ALA A 403 -10.31 22.95 4.64
CA ALA A 403 -10.84 23.60 5.83
C ALA A 403 -11.06 22.56 6.94
N LEU A 404 -10.81 22.96 8.19
CA LEU A 404 -11.08 22.19 9.40
C LEU A 404 -12.21 22.86 10.18
N PRO A 405 -13.49 22.69 9.78
CA PRO A 405 -14.62 23.37 10.40
C PRO A 405 -14.98 22.86 11.81
N TRP A 406 -14.34 21.80 12.30
CA TRP A 406 -14.57 21.21 13.64
C TRP A 406 -13.56 21.67 14.70
N ILE A 407 -12.83 22.75 14.42
CA ILE A 407 -12.06 23.44 15.45
C ILE A 407 -12.98 24.39 16.19
N ASN A 408 -13.01 24.31 17.52
CA ASN A 408 -13.86 25.16 18.36
C ASN A 408 -13.27 26.57 18.51
N VAL A 409 -13.14 27.27 17.38
CA VAL A 409 -12.81 28.69 17.28
C VAL A 409 -13.83 29.29 16.30
N ALA A 410 -14.23 30.54 16.51
CA ALA A 410 -15.21 31.22 15.66
C ALA A 410 -14.81 31.28 14.16
N GLU A 411 -13.54 30.99 13.86
CA GLU A 411 -12.98 30.99 12.51
C GLU A 411 -12.66 29.55 12.05
N ARG A 412 -13.04 29.23 10.81
CA ARG A 412 -12.64 27.98 10.15
C ARG A 412 -11.12 28.02 9.94
N LEU A 413 -10.40 27.02 10.44
CA LEU A 413 -8.97 26.89 10.13
C LEU A 413 -8.81 26.39 8.69
N LEU A 414 -8.18 27.21 7.83
CA LEU A 414 -7.85 26.87 6.45
C LEU A 414 -6.38 26.47 6.37
N MET A 415 -6.11 25.24 5.95
CA MET A 415 -4.76 24.68 5.80
C MET A 415 -4.31 24.82 4.34
N ASP A 416 -3.28 25.61 4.07
CA ASP A 416 -2.69 25.74 2.74
C ASP A 416 -1.80 24.53 2.40
N PRO A 417 -1.56 24.23 1.11
CA PRO A 417 -0.62 23.19 0.71
C PRO A 417 0.78 23.40 1.32
N ASN A 418 1.39 22.33 1.82
CA ASN A 418 2.64 22.26 2.58
C ASN A 418 2.60 22.83 4.00
N GLU A 419 1.46 23.32 4.49
CA GLU A 419 1.33 23.66 5.90
C GLU A 419 1.27 22.40 6.77
N THR A 420 1.73 22.54 8.01
CA THR A 420 1.72 21.47 9.00
C THR A 420 0.79 21.79 10.14
N LEU A 421 -0.04 20.82 10.51
CA LEU A 421 -0.84 20.87 11.72
C LEU A 421 -0.25 19.89 12.74
N HIS A 422 0.11 20.41 13.90
CA HIS A 422 0.57 19.61 15.03
C HIS A 422 -0.61 19.25 15.93
N VAL A 423 -0.82 17.96 16.14
CA VAL A 423 -1.99 17.44 16.85
C VAL A 423 -1.53 16.60 18.03
N ALA A 424 -1.94 17.00 19.22
CA ALA A 424 -1.77 16.22 20.44
C ALA A 424 -3.07 15.47 20.76
N PRO A 425 -3.19 14.17 20.46
CA PRO A 425 -4.36 13.40 20.84
C PRO A 425 -4.38 13.17 22.34
N LEU A 426 -5.53 13.43 22.96
CA LEU A 426 -5.70 13.37 24.40
C LEU A 426 -6.39 12.05 24.82
N PRO A 427 -5.74 11.18 25.60
CA PRO A 427 -6.39 10.03 26.20
C PRO A 427 -7.54 10.44 27.13
N VAL A 428 -8.69 9.78 26.97
CA VAL A 428 -9.92 10.04 27.76
C VAL A 428 -9.73 9.84 29.27
N LYS A 429 -8.78 9.00 29.70
CA LYS A 429 -8.38 8.85 31.11
C LYS A 429 -8.06 10.19 31.79
N TYR A 430 -7.62 11.18 31.01
CA TYR A 430 -7.29 12.51 31.51
C TYR A 430 -8.47 13.48 31.58
N ARG A 431 -9.72 13.04 31.36
CA ARG A 431 -10.91 13.91 31.41
C ARG A 431 -11.01 14.68 32.74
N HIS A 432 -10.68 14.05 33.86
CA HIS A 432 -10.72 14.70 35.18
C HIS A 432 -9.62 15.75 35.39
N THR A 433 -8.55 15.69 34.61
CA THR A 433 -7.41 16.62 34.65
C THR A 433 -7.26 17.34 33.31
N PHE A 434 -8.37 17.49 32.57
CA PHE A 434 -8.36 17.97 31.19
C PHE A 434 -7.63 19.30 31.05
N GLY A 435 -7.93 20.27 31.92
CA GLY A 435 -7.29 21.58 31.90
C GLY A 435 -5.78 21.58 32.15
N GLU A 436 -5.28 20.74 33.08
CA GLU A 436 -3.84 20.63 33.35
C GLU A 436 -3.09 19.95 32.21
N VAL A 437 -3.67 18.88 31.69
CA VAL A 437 -3.05 18.10 30.61
C VAL A 437 -3.03 18.92 29.32
N VAL A 438 -4.10 19.63 29.00
CA VAL A 438 -4.15 20.57 27.86
C VAL A 438 -3.04 21.61 27.99
N LYS A 439 -2.82 22.20 29.17
CA LYS A 439 -1.74 23.18 29.40
C LYS A 439 -0.34 22.57 29.22
N ASN A 440 -0.14 21.33 29.65
CA ASN A 440 1.13 20.63 29.46
C ASN A 440 1.40 20.29 27.99
N TYR A 441 0.37 19.92 27.22
CA TYR A 441 0.53 19.73 25.77
C TYR A 441 0.77 21.04 25.05
N ALA A 442 0.14 22.11 25.50
CA ALA A 442 0.28 23.44 24.92
C ALA A 442 1.70 23.99 25.06
N SER A 443 2.40 23.69 26.17
CA SER A 443 3.79 24.10 26.36
C SER A 443 4.79 23.31 25.49
N LEU A 444 4.38 22.16 24.93
CA LEU A 444 5.17 21.38 23.98
C LEU A 444 4.99 21.86 22.53
N MET A 445 3.98 22.68 22.29
CA MET A 445 3.64 23.19 20.97
C MET A 445 4.18 24.62 20.84
N ASN A 446 5.23 24.79 20.04
CA ASN A 446 5.80 26.10 19.71
C ASN A 446 4.78 26.97 18.92
N ASP A 447 5.15 28.18 18.50
CA ASP A 447 4.36 29.14 17.68
C ASP A 447 3.75 28.61 16.36
N GLN A 448 3.75 27.29 16.13
CA GLN A 448 3.18 26.59 14.98
C GLN A 448 1.68 26.29 15.16
N ARG A 449 0.98 26.06 14.05
CA ARG A 449 -0.44 25.67 14.04
C ARG A 449 -0.62 24.34 14.77
N SER A 450 -1.36 24.40 15.87
CA SER A 450 -1.36 23.37 16.89
C SER A 450 -2.77 23.11 17.39
N ALA A 451 -3.10 21.85 17.64
CA ALA A 451 -4.39 21.45 18.18
C ALA A 451 -4.26 20.33 19.21
N VAL A 452 -5.11 20.38 20.23
CA VAL A 452 -5.35 19.23 21.11
C VAL A 452 -6.59 18.51 20.60
N LEU A 453 -6.44 17.24 20.24
CA LEU A 453 -7.51 16.42 19.68
C LEU A 453 -8.24 15.67 20.80
N THR A 454 -9.55 15.84 20.84
CA THR A 454 -10.42 15.21 21.83
C THR A 454 -11.72 14.71 21.19
N THR A 455 -12.53 13.99 21.96
CA THR A 455 -13.83 13.48 21.50
C THR A 455 -14.95 14.46 21.82
N LYS A 456 -16.13 14.23 21.23
CA LYS A 456 -17.30 15.10 21.39
C LYS A 456 -17.75 15.29 22.84
N GLU A 457 -17.55 14.29 23.68
CA GLU A 457 -17.91 14.32 25.10
C GLU A 457 -17.11 15.38 25.90
N ALA A 458 -16.00 15.88 25.37
CA ALA A 458 -15.29 17.00 25.98
C ALA A 458 -16.16 18.26 26.07
N GLU A 459 -17.10 18.46 25.13
CA GLU A 459 -18.04 19.59 25.13
C GLU A 459 -19.00 19.56 26.33
N GLU A 460 -19.18 18.39 26.97
CA GLU A 460 -20.02 18.25 28.16
C GLU A 460 -19.34 18.76 29.43
N ASP A 461 -18.02 19.04 29.40
CA ASP A 461 -17.31 19.60 30.54
C ASP A 461 -17.73 21.07 30.76
N PRO A 462 -18.23 21.45 31.95
CA PRO A 462 -18.63 22.84 32.22
C PRO A 462 -17.51 23.87 32.05
N GLN A 463 -16.24 23.44 32.04
CA GLN A 463 -15.07 24.29 31.83
C GLN A 463 -14.58 24.30 30.39
N PHE A 464 -15.22 23.58 29.47
CA PHE A 464 -14.75 23.40 28.09
C PHE A 464 -14.45 24.72 27.37
N ASP A 465 -15.42 25.65 27.34
CA ASP A 465 -15.26 26.95 26.69
C ASP A 465 -14.13 27.77 27.32
N LYS A 466 -14.05 27.76 28.66
CA LYS A 466 -12.99 28.46 29.39
C LYS A 466 -11.61 27.89 29.06
N ILE A 467 -11.49 26.57 28.98
CA ILE A 467 -10.23 25.90 28.64
C ILE A 467 -9.86 26.16 27.19
N SER A 468 -10.83 26.14 26.27
CA SER A 468 -10.63 26.48 24.85
C SER A 468 -10.10 27.91 24.70
N GLU A 469 -10.73 28.88 25.37
CA GLU A 469 -10.29 30.26 25.36
C GLU A 469 -8.90 30.44 25.99
N GLU A 470 -8.64 29.81 27.15
CA GLU A 470 -7.33 29.87 27.80
C GLU A 470 -6.23 29.25 26.94
N LEU A 471 -6.51 28.12 26.28
CA LEU A 471 -5.58 27.46 25.37
C LEU A 471 -5.22 28.38 24.20
N HIS A 472 -6.24 28.92 23.53
CA HIS A 472 -6.04 29.80 22.38
C HIS A 472 -5.29 31.08 22.76
N LYS A 473 -5.65 31.71 23.90
CA LYS A 473 -5.01 32.94 24.38
C LYS A 473 -3.54 32.74 24.76
N ASN A 474 -3.19 31.60 25.35
CA ASN A 474 -1.85 31.38 25.91
C ASN A 474 -0.86 30.77 24.93
N THR A 475 -1.31 29.90 24.01
CA THR A 475 -0.39 29.10 23.19
C THR A 475 -0.73 29.09 21.69
N ARG A 476 -1.77 29.82 21.26
CA ARG A 476 -2.32 29.75 19.88
C ARG A 476 -2.79 28.35 19.45
N ALA A 477 -2.77 27.38 20.36
CA ALA A 477 -3.33 26.06 20.09
C ALA A 477 -4.86 26.11 20.16
N SER A 478 -5.52 25.21 19.43
CA SER A 478 -6.97 25.12 19.44
C SER A 478 -7.44 23.76 19.96
N LEU A 479 -8.63 23.70 20.54
CA LEU A 479 -9.29 22.42 20.79
C LEU A 479 -9.96 21.93 19.51
N MET A 480 -9.59 20.72 19.11
CA MET A 480 -10.15 20.04 17.95
C MET A 480 -11.01 18.87 18.42
N ILE A 481 -12.26 18.85 17.97
CA ILE A 481 -13.23 17.84 18.37
C ILE A 481 -13.41 16.87 17.22
N LEU A 482 -13.15 15.59 17.47
CA LEU A 482 -13.47 14.55 16.51
C LEU A 482 -14.99 14.46 16.32
N PRO A 483 -15.49 14.34 15.08
CA PRO A 483 -16.92 14.13 14.82
C PRO A 483 -17.37 12.69 15.14
N PHE A 484 -16.68 12.02 16.07
CA PHE A 484 -16.93 10.66 16.51
C PHE A 484 -17.13 10.66 18.01
N ARG A 485 -18.07 9.84 18.46
CA ARG A 485 -18.32 9.67 19.89
C ARG A 485 -17.28 8.74 20.50
N PHE A 486 -17.02 8.90 21.79
CA PHE A 486 -16.07 8.05 22.50
C PHE A 486 -16.48 6.58 22.49
N ASP A 487 -17.78 6.28 22.59
CA ASP A 487 -18.28 4.90 22.57
C ASP A 487 -18.09 4.21 21.21
N GLU A 488 -18.11 4.97 20.12
CA GLU A 488 -17.80 4.47 18.77
C GLU A 488 -16.31 4.11 18.66
N LEU A 489 -15.43 5.01 19.13
CA LEU A 489 -13.98 4.77 19.13
C LEU A 489 -13.61 3.59 20.04
N GLU A 490 -14.22 3.50 21.23
CA GLU A 490 -14.01 2.39 22.17
C GLU A 490 -14.37 1.04 21.54
N GLN A 491 -15.51 0.96 20.83
CA GLN A 491 -15.93 -0.27 20.16
C GLN A 491 -14.95 -0.69 19.06
N GLU A 492 -14.46 0.27 18.27
CA GLU A 492 -13.47 -0.01 17.22
C GLU A 492 -12.12 -0.45 17.80
N VAL A 493 -11.64 0.23 18.85
CA VAL A 493 -10.41 -0.16 19.57
C VAL A 493 -10.55 -1.54 20.18
N ALA A 494 -11.67 -1.83 20.85
CA ALA A 494 -11.95 -3.15 21.40
C ALA A 494 -11.95 -4.23 20.29
N SER A 495 -12.56 -3.93 19.14
CA SER A 495 -12.54 -4.81 17.97
C SER A 495 -11.12 -5.08 17.46
N LYS A 496 -10.28 -4.03 17.35
CA LYS A 496 -8.87 -4.15 16.98
C LYS A 496 -8.09 -5.02 17.98
N MET A 497 -8.26 -4.77 19.29
CA MET A 497 -7.62 -5.56 20.35
C MET A 497 -8.04 -7.03 20.30
N MET A 498 -9.32 -7.34 20.12
CA MET A 498 -9.82 -8.72 19.97
C MET A 498 -9.28 -9.39 18.69
N ARG A 499 -9.16 -8.65 17.58
CA ARG A 499 -8.55 -9.17 16.35
C ARG A 499 -7.06 -9.46 16.57
N ALA A 500 -6.32 -8.53 17.18
CA ALA A 500 -4.90 -8.69 17.50
C ALA A 500 -4.64 -9.91 18.40
N GLY A 501 -5.42 -10.05 19.48
CA GLY A 501 -5.31 -11.18 20.39
C GLY A 501 -5.64 -12.53 19.74
N ARG A 502 -6.54 -12.56 18.75
CA ARG A 502 -6.87 -13.78 17.98
C ARG A 502 -5.78 -14.16 16.99
N VAL A 503 -5.24 -13.21 16.24
CA VAL A 503 -4.23 -13.55 15.21
C VAL A 503 -2.86 -13.89 15.79
N ARG A 504 -2.67 -13.66 17.08
CA ARG A 504 -1.46 -14.03 17.84
C ARG A 504 -1.54 -15.44 18.44
N GLN A 505 -2.74 -15.89 18.82
CA GLN A 505 -2.97 -17.24 19.35
C GLN A 505 -2.78 -18.26 18.25
#